data_AF-A0A1B6BFD0-F1
#
_entry.id   AF-A0A1B6BFD0-F1
#
_cell.length_a   1.000
_cell.length_b   1.000
_cell.length_c   1.000
_cell.angle_alpha   90.00
_cell.angle_beta   90.00
_cell.angle_gamma   90.00
#
_symmetry.space_group_name_H-M   'P 1'
#
loop_
_entity.id
_entity.type
_entity.pdbx_description
1 polymer ?
#
loop_
_entity_poly.entity_id
_entity_poly.type
_entity_poly.pdbx_seq_one_letter_code
_entity_poly.pdbx_strand_id
1 'polypeptide(L)' 'MPEDEFPIWHINEYCVTDDKMAELVLILSEHIKLTWYIHAFNENELIITFKGKSFKISTEKDDTWNSMIEYGVKIA' A
#
# COMPACT_ATOMS: atom_id res chain seq x y z
N MET A 1 4.17 -17.91 -7.93
CA MET A 1 3.82 -19.34 -7.73
C MET A 1 4.85 -19.97 -6.77
N PRO A 2 4.57 -21.12 -6.14
CA PRO A 2 5.55 -21.82 -5.28
C PRO A 2 6.84 -22.26 -6.00
N GLU A 3 6.92 -22.06 -7.31
CA GLU A 3 7.90 -22.65 -8.23
C GLU A 3 8.75 -21.59 -8.95
N ASP A 4 8.50 -20.30 -8.69
CA ASP A 4 9.24 -19.23 -9.35
C ASP A 4 10.59 -19.01 -8.66
N GLU A 5 11.67 -19.10 -9.45
CA GLU A 5 13.07 -18.89 -9.02
C GLU A 5 13.33 -17.46 -8.51
N PHE A 6 12.47 -16.51 -8.91
CA PHE A 6 12.47 -15.12 -8.47
C PHE A 6 11.05 -14.71 -8.05
N PRO A 7 10.88 -13.86 -7.03
CA PRO A 7 9.56 -13.34 -6.67
C PRO A 7 8.99 -12.51 -7.83
N ILE A 8 7.97 -13.06 -8.51
CA ILE A 8 7.21 -12.32 -9.51
C ILE A 8 6.26 -11.37 -8.76
N TRP A 9 6.46 -10.07 -8.96
CA TRP A 9 5.56 -9.06 -8.43
C TRP A 9 4.24 -9.12 -9.20
N HIS A 10 3.13 -9.28 -8.47
CA HIS A 10 1.79 -9.19 -9.02
C HIS A 10 1.15 -7.87 -8.59
N ILE A 11 0.71 -7.08 -9.56
CA ILE A 11 -0.06 -5.86 -9.32
C ILE A 11 -1.50 -6.16 -9.72
N ASN A 12 -2.43 -5.95 -8.80
CA ASN A 12 -3.85 -5.94 -9.11
C ASN A 12 -4.34 -4.50 -8.97
N GLU A 13 -4.90 -3.94 -10.03
CA GLU A 13 -5.39 -2.56 -10.07
C GLU A 13 -6.92 -2.56 -10.09
N TYR A 14 -7.52 -1.70 -9.27
CA TYR A 14 -8.96 -1.54 -9.16
C TYR A 14 -9.30 -0.06 -9.09
N CYS A 15 -10.25 0.38 -9.90
CA CYS A 15 -10.82 1.72 -9.82
C CYS A 15 -12.08 1.69 -8.96
N VAL A 16 -12.10 2.51 -7.93
CA VAL A 16 -13.23 2.66 -7.01
C VAL A 16 -13.53 4.13 -6.81
N THR A 17 -14.73 4.43 -6.30
CA THR A 17 -15.10 5.80 -5.93
C THR A 17 -14.42 6.21 -4.63
N ASP A 18 -14.19 7.51 -4.45
CA ASP A 18 -13.45 8.05 -3.28
C ASP A 18 -14.07 7.63 -1.94
N ASP A 19 -15.40 7.58 -1.86
CA ASP A 19 -16.15 7.13 -0.68
C ASP A 19 -15.83 5.68 -0.31
N LYS A 20 -15.54 4.83 -1.31
CA LYS A 20 -15.20 3.42 -1.10
C LYS A 20 -13.71 3.19 -0.84
N MET A 21 -12.84 4.10 -1.25
CA MET A 21 -11.40 3.94 -1.10
C MET A 21 -11.02 3.73 0.38
N ALA A 22 -11.51 4.58 1.27
CA ALA A 22 -11.18 4.51 2.70
C ALA A 22 -11.69 3.21 3.36
N GLU A 23 -12.93 2.81 3.03
CA GLU A 23 -13.52 1.55 3.52
C GLU A 23 -12.72 0.33 3.06
N LEU A 24 -12.38 0.28 1.77
CA LEU A 24 -11.64 -0.84 1.20
C LEU A 24 -10.23 -0.92 1.76
N VAL A 25 -9.52 0.20 1.91
CA VAL A 25 -8.19 0.21 2.52
C VAL A 25 -8.25 -0.33 3.94
N LEU A 26 -9.27 0.04 4.72
CA LEU A 26 -9.46 -0.46 6.08
C LEU A 26 -9.65 -1.98 6.09
N ILE A 27 -10.57 -2.51 5.28
CA ILE A 27 -10.82 -3.96 5.18
C ILE A 27 -9.56 -4.70 4.71
N LEU A 28 -8.92 -4.22 3.65
CA LEU A 28 -7.75 -4.88 3.07
C LEU A 28 -6.53 -4.83 4.00
N SER A 29 -6.40 -3.79 4.83
CA SER A 29 -5.32 -3.68 5.81
C SER A 29 -5.27 -4.83 6.81
N GLU A 30 -6.42 -5.40 7.16
CA GLU A 30 -6.53 -6.55 8.07
C GLU A 30 -6.01 -7.83 7.41
N HIS A 31 -6.24 -7.96 6.09
CA HIS A 31 -5.97 -9.16 5.30
C HIS A 31 -4.67 -9.10 4.50
N ILE A 32 -3.95 -7.98 4.53
CA ILE A 32 -2.70 -7.83 3.81
C ILE A 32 -1.68 -8.90 4.25
N LYS A 33 -0.98 -9.48 3.27
CA LYS A 33 0.11 -10.45 3.49
C LYS A 33 1.39 -9.71 3.87
N LEU A 34 2.29 -10.39 4.57
CA LEU A 34 3.52 -9.77 5.10
C LEU A 34 4.38 -9.11 4.01
N THR A 35 4.49 -9.75 2.83
CA THR A 35 5.31 -9.27 1.71
C THR A 35 4.56 -8.37 0.73
N TRP A 36 3.35 -7.93 1.09
CA TRP A 36 2.46 -7.14 0.22
C TRP A 36 2.28 -5.72 0.80
N TYR A 37 2.03 -4.76 -0.08
CA TYR A 37 1.58 -3.42 0.30
C TYR A 37 0.38 -3.02 -0.55
N ILE A 38 -0.47 -2.13 -0.03
CA ILE A 38 -1.58 -1.52 -0.74
C ILE A 38 -1.17 -0.10 -1.09
N HIS A 39 -1.47 0.31 -2.33
CA HIS A 39 -1.32 1.67 -2.83
C HIS A 39 -2.71 2.15 -3.24
N ALA A 40 -3.29 3.08 -2.49
CA ALA A 40 -4.59 3.67 -2.79
C ALA A 40 -4.45 5.19 -2.86
N PHE A 41 -4.98 5.83 -3.90
CA PHE A 41 -4.83 7.26 -4.09
C PHE A 41 -6.06 7.88 -4.76
N ASN A 42 -6.25 9.17 -4.52
CA ASN A 42 -7.14 10.04 -5.28
C ASN A 42 -6.44 11.38 -5.53
N GLU A 43 -7.19 12.41 -5.95
CA GLU A 43 -6.63 13.73 -6.21
C GLU A 43 -6.07 14.42 -4.95
N ASN A 44 -6.49 14.00 -3.76
CA ASN A 44 -6.23 14.68 -2.50
C ASN A 44 -5.24 13.94 -1.58
N GLU A 45 -5.22 12.61 -1.62
CA GLU A 45 -4.40 11.81 -0.72
C GLU A 45 -3.82 10.55 -1.38
N LEU A 46 -2.66 10.14 -0.88
CA LEU A 46 -2.04 8.85 -1.14
C LEU A 46 -1.95 8.06 0.17
N ILE A 47 -2.51 6.86 0.17
CA ILE A 47 -2.50 5.92 1.29
C ILE A 47 -1.66 4.71 0.91
N ILE A 48 -0.58 4.49 1.66
CA ILE A 48 0.25 3.30 1.58
C ILE A 48 0.02 2.47 2.83
N THR A 49 -0.43 1.23 2.66
CA THR A 49 -0.67 0.32 3.78
C THR A 49 0.21 -0.91 3.67
N PHE A 50 0.93 -1.17 4.75
CA PHE A 50 1.70 -2.38 4.99
C PHE A 50 1.04 -3.20 6.10
N LYS A 51 1.54 -4.42 6.36
CA LYS A 51 1.07 -5.21 7.49
C LYS A 51 1.30 -4.48 8.81
N GLY A 52 0.20 -4.10 9.48
CA GLY A 52 0.23 -3.47 10.80
C GLY A 52 0.50 -1.97 10.80
N LYS A 53 0.66 -1.32 9.64
CA LYS A 53 0.84 0.14 9.59
C LYS A 53 0.36 0.75 8.27
N SER A 54 -0.36 1.86 8.38
CA SER A 54 -0.79 2.70 7.25
C SER A 54 -0.13 4.07 7.32
N PHE A 55 0.16 4.63 6.16
CA PHE A 55 0.72 5.95 5.97
C PHE A 55 -0.18 6.73 5.04
N LYS A 56 -0.60 7.92 5.46
CA LYS A 56 -1.20 8.92 4.57
C LYS A 56 -0.11 9.91 4.23
N ILE A 57 0.24 10.00 2.95
CA ILE A 57 1.35 10.80 2.45
C ILE A 57 0.86 11.70 1.31
N SER A 58 1.64 12.73 1.00
CA SER A 58 1.38 13.55 -0.17
C SER A 58 1.49 12.72 -1.45
N THR A 59 0.64 13.02 -2.43
CA THR A 59 0.72 12.45 -3.79
C THR A 59 2.00 12.88 -4.48
N GLU A 60 2.49 14.08 -4.16
CA GLU A 60 3.82 14.55 -4.55
C GLU A 60 4.87 14.09 -3.54
N LYS A 61 6.08 13.81 -4.02
CA LYS A 61 7.17 13.36 -3.15
C LYS A 61 7.64 14.48 -2.22
N ASP A 62 7.48 14.26 -0.92
CA ASP A 62 7.95 15.14 0.14
C ASP A 62 8.54 14.32 1.31
N ASP A 63 8.82 14.96 2.44
CA ASP A 63 9.42 14.32 3.61
C ASP A 63 8.51 13.25 4.27
N THR A 64 7.20 13.26 4.00
CA THR A 64 6.28 12.24 4.54
C THR A 64 6.55 10.85 3.97
N TRP A 65 7.22 10.78 2.81
CA TRP A 65 7.63 9.53 2.17
C TRP A 65 8.75 8.82 2.94
N ASN A 66 9.64 9.55 3.61
CA ASN A 66 10.84 8.97 4.23
C ASN A 66 10.45 7.94 5.30
N SER A 67 9.49 8.28 6.16
CA SER A 67 8.99 7.38 7.21
C SER A 67 8.32 6.13 6.65
N MET A 68 7.64 6.25 5.51
CA MET A 68 6.96 5.15 4.83
C MET A 68 8.00 4.20 4.20
N ILE A 69 8.99 4.73 3.50
CA ILE A 69 10.08 3.96 2.87
C ILE A 69 10.90 3.23 3.94
N GLU A 70 11.33 3.94 4.99
CA GLU A 70 12.10 3.33 6.08
C GLU A 70 11.37 2.17 6.75
N TYR A 71 10.04 2.28 6.89
CA TYR A 71 9.24 1.20 7.42
C TYR A 71 9.14 0.05 6.43
N GLY A 72 8.77 0.32 5.17
CA GLY A 72 8.63 -0.68 4.12
C GLY A 72 9.89 -1.52 3.92
N VAL A 73 11.07 -0.88 3.92
CA VAL A 73 12.36 -1.58 3.79
C VAL A 73 12.66 -2.51 4.98
N LYS A 74 12.17 -2.21 6.18
CA LYS A 74 12.40 -3.04 7.38
C LYS A 74 11.51 -4.27 7.45
N ILE A 75 10.35 -4.24 6.79
CA ILE A 75 9.35 -5.31 6.85
C ILE A 75 9.28 -6.16 5.57
N ALA A 76 9.91 -5.70 4.49
CA ALA A 76 10.03 -6.41 3.22
C ALA A 76 11.12 -7.50 3.27
#